data_AF-A0A347VPM3-F1
#
_entry.id   AF-A0A347VPM3-F1
#
_cell.length_a   1.000
_cell.length_b   1.000
_cell.length_c   1.000
_cell.angle_alpha   90.00
_cell.angle_beta   90.00
_cell.angle_gamma   90.00
#
_symmetry.space_group_name_H-M   'P 1'
#
loop_
_entity.id
_entity.type
_entity.pdbx_description
1 polymer ?
#
loop_
_entity_poly.entity_id
_entity_poly.type
_entity_poly.pdbx_seq_one_letter_code
_entity_poly.pdbx_strand_id
1 'polypeptide(L)'
;MAKIDLNIFSFDSRIDFQNGYVRECLHSKHSWFLKDLLEHINSRNFGYQEFGVNLDFINIKVNNHAIFENIKIAKLLEKFGKSLTLEPLSKKYVKKDLLVDYTLILQNYDDFFRKFNFIAPSEREKLLEFLPFNFINGELLDDEYIGDGFVLYVKWLCDIYPLFKQDFLKAVSLNSNGIFNHTNVANFIYPENNEIDENIESMQKEILHTINEYEKINLELNNQYNFSLKAAVLT
;
A
#
# COMPACT_ATOMS: atom_id res chain seq x y z
N MET A 1 -5.73 -33.69 -9.28
CA MET A 1 -5.49 -33.21 -7.90
C MET A 1 -4.02 -32.93 -7.77
N ALA A 2 -3.63 -31.78 -7.22
CA ALA A 2 -2.22 -31.47 -6.99
C ALA A 2 -1.96 -31.37 -5.49
N LYS A 3 -0.92 -32.07 -5.01
CA LYS A 3 -0.41 -31.92 -3.65
C LYS A 3 0.30 -30.57 -3.55
N ILE A 4 -0.06 -29.78 -2.54
CA ILE A 4 0.52 -28.47 -2.24
C ILE A 4 1.07 -28.53 -0.82
N ASP A 5 2.35 -28.23 -0.67
CA ASP A 5 3.00 -28.10 0.62
C ASP A 5 2.95 -26.61 1.01
N LEU A 6 2.28 -26.29 2.12
CA LEU A 6 2.09 -24.95 2.63
C LEU A 6 3.00 -24.68 3.82
N ASN A 7 3.61 -23.49 3.83
CA ASN A 7 4.31 -22.93 4.97
C ASN A 7 3.63 -21.61 5.35
N ILE A 8 2.81 -21.61 6.40
CA ILE A 8 1.85 -20.55 6.69
C ILE A 8 2.34 -19.78 7.91
N PHE A 9 2.52 -18.47 7.78
CA PHE A 9 2.86 -17.61 8.90
C PHE A 9 1.80 -17.69 9.99
N SER A 10 2.23 -17.91 11.23
CA SER A 10 1.34 -17.95 12.39
C SER A 10 1.82 -17.03 13.51
N PHE A 11 0.86 -16.26 14.01
CA PHE A 11 1.01 -15.31 15.11
C PHE A 11 -0.37 -14.92 15.61
N ASP A 12 -0.52 -14.62 16.89
CA ASP A 12 -1.78 -14.12 17.43
C ASP A 12 -1.46 -13.06 18.49
N SER A 13 -1.86 -11.81 18.24
CA SER A 13 -1.51 -10.67 19.10
C SER A 13 -2.11 -10.75 20.51
N ARG A 14 -3.04 -11.68 20.74
CA ARG A 14 -3.71 -11.90 22.03
C ARG A 14 -2.89 -12.79 22.98
N ILE A 15 -1.87 -13.48 22.48
CA ILE A 15 -1.04 -14.41 23.26
C ILE A 15 0.43 -14.04 23.17
N ASP A 16 1.14 -14.23 24.29
CA ASP A 16 2.60 -14.09 24.36
C ASP A 16 3.27 -15.35 23.80
N PHE A 17 3.19 -15.52 22.47
CA PHE A 17 3.77 -16.64 21.75
C PHE A 17 4.72 -16.13 20.65
N GLN A 18 5.83 -16.85 20.44
CA GLN A 18 6.78 -16.52 19.37
C GLN A 18 6.13 -16.74 18.00
N ASN A 19 6.34 -15.81 17.08
CA ASN A 19 5.92 -16.00 15.69
C ASN A 19 6.63 -17.21 15.06
N GLY A 20 5.97 -17.84 14.09
CA GLY A 20 6.51 -19.02 13.43
C GLY A 20 5.75 -19.38 12.17
N TYR A 21 5.92 -20.62 11.72
CA TYR A 21 5.20 -21.14 10.57
C TYR A 21 4.56 -22.49 10.89
N VAL A 22 3.29 -22.62 10.50
CA VAL A 22 2.55 -23.88 10.48
C VAL A 22 2.72 -24.51 9.11
N ARG A 23 3.12 -25.78 9.08
CA ARG A 23 3.27 -26.54 7.83
C ARG A 23 2.05 -27.43 7.62
N GLU A 24 1.43 -27.32 6.46
CA GLU A 24 0.30 -28.17 6.07
C GLU A 24 0.51 -28.74 4.67
N CYS A 25 -0.12 -29.88 4.39
CA CYS A 25 -0.14 -30.47 3.06
C CYS A 25 -1.59 -30.62 2.62
N LEU A 26 -1.98 -29.93 1.56
CA LEU A 26 -3.34 -29.96 1.01
C LEU A 26 -3.35 -30.59 -0.38
N HIS A 27 -4.48 -31.23 -0.72
CA HIS A 27 -4.72 -31.77 -2.06
C HIS A 27 -5.74 -30.90 -2.77
N SER A 28 -5.26 -30.07 -3.70
CA SER A 28 -6.11 -29.15 -4.44
C SER A 28 -6.90 -29.83 -5.56
N LYS A 29 -8.11 -29.32 -5.79
CA LYS A 29 -8.91 -29.60 -6.99
C LYS A 29 -8.51 -28.63 -8.09
N HIS A 30 -8.68 -29.05 -9.36
CA HIS A 30 -8.35 -28.18 -10.50
C HIS A 30 -9.19 -26.89 -10.55
N SER A 31 -10.40 -26.93 -9.99
CA SER A 31 -11.30 -25.78 -9.93
C SER A 31 -11.00 -24.81 -8.78
N TRP A 32 -10.05 -25.13 -7.89
CA TRP A 32 -9.79 -24.30 -6.71
C TRP A 32 -9.15 -22.96 -7.07
N PHE A 33 -9.60 -21.95 -6.34
CA PHE A 33 -9.01 -20.65 -6.22
C PHE A 33 -8.33 -20.48 -4.86
N LEU A 34 -7.61 -19.37 -4.70
CA LEU A 34 -6.88 -19.06 -3.48
C LEU A 34 -7.79 -19.04 -2.25
N LYS A 35 -9.00 -18.48 -2.36
CA LYS A 35 -10.02 -18.54 -1.32
C LYS A 35 -10.34 -19.98 -0.89
N ASP A 36 -10.54 -20.89 -1.84
CA ASP A 36 -10.81 -22.31 -1.52
C ASP A 36 -9.64 -22.92 -0.75
N LEU A 37 -8.39 -22.66 -1.17
CA LEU A 37 -7.21 -23.14 -0.46
C LEU A 37 -7.18 -22.64 0.99
N LEU A 38 -7.44 -21.35 1.20
CA LEU A 38 -7.44 -20.71 2.51
C LEU A 38 -8.54 -21.25 3.43
N GLU A 39 -9.73 -21.52 2.89
CA GLU A 39 -10.85 -22.15 3.61
C GLU A 39 -10.56 -23.59 4.05
N HIS A 40 -9.68 -24.30 3.33
CA HIS A 40 -9.33 -25.69 3.63
C HIS A 40 -8.11 -25.82 4.58
N ILE A 41 -7.52 -24.71 5.02
CA ILE A 41 -6.47 -24.72 6.06
C ILE A 41 -7.08 -25.17 7.39
N ASN A 42 -6.40 -26.06 8.10
CA ASN A 42 -6.92 -26.61 9.35
C ASN A 42 -6.72 -25.63 10.52
N SER A 43 -7.78 -24.89 10.86
CA SER A 43 -7.75 -23.88 11.92
C SER A 43 -7.29 -24.40 13.29
N ARG A 44 -7.42 -25.71 13.56
CA ARG A 44 -6.96 -26.33 14.83
C ARG A 44 -5.45 -26.25 15.04
N ASN A 45 -4.68 -26.02 13.98
CA ASN A 45 -3.23 -25.88 14.06
C ASN A 45 -2.78 -24.47 14.47
N PHE A 46 -3.71 -23.53 14.63
CA PHE A 46 -3.47 -22.12 14.91
C PHE A 46 -3.94 -21.73 16.31
N GLY A 47 -3.51 -20.56 16.79
CA GLY A 47 -3.88 -20.03 18.10
C GLY A 47 -5.40 -19.98 18.28
N TYR A 48 -5.88 -20.43 19.45
CA TYR A 48 -7.31 -20.56 19.76
C TYR A 48 -8.13 -21.45 18.79
N GLN A 49 -7.47 -22.30 17.99
CA GLN A 49 -8.13 -23.11 16.95
C GLN A 49 -8.85 -22.29 15.88
N GLU A 50 -8.40 -21.07 15.68
CA GLU A 50 -8.92 -20.09 14.73
C GLU A 50 -7.79 -19.71 13.76
N PHE A 51 -8.08 -19.64 12.47
CA PHE A 51 -7.14 -19.16 11.47
C PHE A 51 -7.48 -17.73 11.05
N GLY A 52 -6.54 -16.80 11.23
CA GLY A 52 -6.73 -15.39 10.90
C GLY A 52 -6.54 -15.09 9.41
N VAL A 53 -7.64 -14.93 8.68
CA VAL A 53 -7.62 -14.52 7.27
C VAL A 53 -8.92 -13.78 6.91
N ASN A 54 -8.85 -12.84 5.96
CA ASN A 54 -10.03 -12.24 5.35
C ASN A 54 -10.33 -12.93 4.02
N LEU A 55 -11.46 -13.63 3.93
CA LEU A 55 -11.88 -14.38 2.73
C LEU A 55 -12.74 -13.56 1.76
N ASP A 56 -13.19 -12.38 2.17
CA ASP A 56 -13.95 -11.46 1.32
C ASP A 56 -12.99 -10.55 0.54
N PHE A 57 -11.85 -10.21 1.14
CA PHE A 57 -10.79 -9.40 0.55
C PHE A 57 -9.44 -10.09 0.73
N ILE A 58 -8.97 -10.75 -0.33
CA ILE A 58 -7.70 -11.47 -0.33
C ILE A 58 -6.56 -10.45 -0.40
N ASN A 59 -5.89 -10.22 0.72
CA ASN A 59 -4.79 -9.28 0.87
C ASN A 59 -3.63 -9.97 1.60
N ILE A 60 -2.88 -10.82 0.91
CA ILE A 60 -1.81 -11.64 1.50
C ILE A 60 -0.57 -11.68 0.61
N LYS A 61 0.53 -12.23 1.12
CA LYS A 61 1.71 -12.59 0.32
C LYS A 61 1.76 -14.09 0.06
N VAL A 62 2.08 -14.45 -1.17
CA VAL A 62 2.43 -15.82 -1.57
C VAL A 62 3.82 -15.78 -2.15
N ASN A 63 4.76 -16.50 -1.52
CA ASN A 63 6.18 -16.52 -1.90
C ASN A 63 6.73 -15.10 -2.12
N ASN A 64 6.50 -14.23 -1.13
CA ASN A 64 6.88 -12.81 -1.11
C ASN A 64 6.22 -11.89 -2.16
N HIS A 65 5.22 -12.38 -2.93
CA HIS A 65 4.45 -11.53 -3.84
C HIS A 65 3.09 -11.21 -3.23
N ALA A 66 2.72 -9.93 -3.20
CA ALA A 66 1.41 -9.48 -2.79
C ALA A 66 0.33 -9.95 -3.78
N ILE A 67 -0.76 -10.46 -3.24
CA ILE A 67 -1.93 -10.91 -3.99
C ILE A 67 -3.15 -10.20 -3.43
N PHE A 68 -3.87 -9.52 -4.33
CA PHE A 68 -5.05 -8.70 -4.04
C PHE A 68 -6.36 -9.29 -4.62
N GLU A 69 -6.28 -10.44 -5.27
CA GLU A 69 -7.40 -11.06 -5.95
C GLU A 69 -7.50 -12.57 -5.72
N ASN A 70 -8.68 -13.13 -5.96
CA ASN A 70 -8.91 -14.57 -5.82
C ASN A 70 -8.42 -15.32 -7.07
N ILE A 71 -7.14 -15.69 -7.09
CA ILE A 71 -6.47 -16.33 -8.23
C ILE A 71 -6.71 -17.85 -8.23
N LYS A 72 -6.80 -18.46 -9.43
CA LYS A 72 -6.80 -19.93 -9.57
C LYS A 72 -5.51 -20.53 -9.01
N ILE A 73 -5.64 -21.60 -8.22
CA ILE A 73 -4.50 -22.33 -7.66
C ILE A 73 -3.58 -22.84 -8.77
N ALA A 74 -4.12 -23.31 -9.90
CA ALA A 74 -3.31 -23.75 -11.04
C ALA A 74 -2.31 -22.68 -11.51
N LYS A 75 -2.72 -21.40 -11.58
CA LYS A 75 -1.84 -20.29 -11.97
C LYS A 75 -0.79 -19.97 -10.91
N LEU A 76 -1.13 -20.13 -9.63
CA LEU A 76 -0.15 -19.96 -8.54
C LEU A 76 0.91 -21.06 -8.58
N LEU A 77 0.49 -22.31 -8.80
CA LEU A 77 1.41 -23.44 -8.90
C LEU A 77 2.30 -23.37 -10.14
N GLU A 78 1.81 -22.81 -11.25
CA GLU A 78 2.61 -22.55 -12.45
C GLU A 78 3.73 -21.54 -12.18
N LYS A 79 3.44 -20.46 -11.46
CA LYS A 79 4.41 -19.40 -11.13
C LYS A 79 5.37 -19.78 -10.00
N PHE A 80 4.85 -20.34 -8.90
CA PHE A 80 5.57 -20.51 -7.64
C PHE A 80 5.93 -21.97 -7.30
N GLY A 81 5.45 -22.93 -8.09
CA GLY A 81 5.62 -24.36 -7.81
C GLY A 81 4.66 -24.87 -6.73
N LYS A 82 4.95 -26.09 -6.22
CA LYS A 82 4.07 -26.80 -5.27
C LYS A 82 4.30 -26.46 -3.80
N SER A 83 5.35 -25.71 -3.49
CA SER A 83 5.66 -25.24 -2.14
C SER A 83 5.29 -23.77 -2.04
N LEU A 84 4.19 -23.47 -1.36
CA LEU A 84 3.71 -22.11 -1.19
C LEU A 84 3.97 -21.63 0.25
N THR A 85 4.56 -20.46 0.38
CA THR A 85 4.70 -19.75 1.64
C THR A 85 3.64 -18.66 1.70
N LEU A 86 2.75 -18.73 2.69
CA LEU A 86 1.66 -17.77 2.88
C LEU A 86 2.00 -16.84 4.04
N GLU A 87 1.95 -15.54 3.80
CA GLU A 87 2.30 -14.52 4.78
C GLU A 87 1.29 -13.36 4.78
N PRO A 88 1.10 -12.67 5.90
CA PRO A 88 0.40 -11.39 5.92
C PRO A 88 1.14 -10.37 5.04
N LEU A 89 0.44 -9.34 4.55
CA LEU A 89 1.09 -8.26 3.81
C LEU A 89 2.18 -7.56 4.65
N SER A 90 1.92 -7.38 5.96
CA SER A 90 2.88 -6.83 6.91
C SER A 90 2.95 -7.69 8.16
N LYS A 91 4.15 -8.17 8.52
CA LYS A 91 4.42 -8.89 9.77
C LYS A 91 4.39 -7.97 11.00
N LYS A 92 4.72 -6.68 10.81
CA LYS A 92 4.74 -5.65 11.88
C LYS A 92 3.33 -5.34 12.41
N TYR A 93 2.34 -5.33 11.54
CA TYR A 93 0.96 -4.98 11.87
C TYR A 93 0.02 -6.20 11.88
N VAL A 94 0.54 -7.40 12.14
CA VAL A 94 -0.32 -8.59 12.22
C VAL A 94 -1.24 -8.50 13.43
N LYS A 95 -2.53 -8.74 13.17
CA LYS A 95 -3.52 -9.04 14.19
C LYS A 95 -3.51 -10.53 14.54
N LYS A 96 -3.64 -11.37 13.52
CA LYS A 96 -3.69 -12.82 13.66
C LYS A 96 -3.36 -13.51 12.32
N ASP A 97 -2.35 -14.36 12.31
CA ASP A 97 -1.87 -15.13 11.16
C ASP A 97 -1.68 -14.26 9.90
N LEU A 98 -2.58 -14.38 8.91
CA LEU A 98 -2.53 -13.61 7.66
C LEU A 98 -3.31 -12.28 7.73
N LEU A 99 -4.02 -12.03 8.83
CA LEU A 99 -4.82 -10.83 9.04
C LEU A 99 -3.99 -9.67 9.59
N VAL A 100 -4.01 -8.54 8.89
CA VAL A 100 -3.37 -7.28 9.28
C VAL A 100 -4.34 -6.37 10.02
N ASP A 101 -3.86 -5.66 11.04
CA ASP A 101 -4.61 -4.62 11.74
C ASP A 101 -4.42 -3.25 11.09
N TYR A 102 -5.25 -2.96 10.08
CA TYR A 102 -5.26 -1.66 9.42
C TYR A 102 -5.72 -0.51 10.32
N THR A 103 -6.43 -0.78 11.42
CA THR A 103 -6.92 0.28 12.30
C THR A 103 -5.79 0.90 13.12
N LEU A 104 -4.77 0.11 13.48
CA LEU A 104 -3.54 0.63 14.11
C LEU A 104 -2.76 1.53 13.16
N ILE A 105 -2.78 1.23 11.86
CA ILE A 105 -2.04 1.97 10.83
C ILE A 105 -2.70 3.33 10.56
N LEU A 106 -4.03 3.44 10.66
CA LEU A 106 -4.76 4.70 10.45
C LEU A 106 -4.25 5.85 11.33
N GLN A 107 -3.81 5.54 12.55
CA GLN A 107 -3.31 6.52 13.52
C GLN A 107 -2.09 7.29 12.99
N ASN A 108 -1.30 6.68 12.09
CA ASN A 108 -0.16 7.33 11.47
C ASN A 108 -0.55 8.54 10.59
N TYR A 109 -1.83 8.67 10.24
CA TYR A 109 -2.34 9.71 9.34
C TYR A 109 -3.21 10.75 10.06
N ASP A 110 -3.28 10.73 11.40
CA ASP A 110 -4.12 11.65 12.18
C ASP A 110 -3.76 13.12 11.97
N ASP A 111 -2.47 13.45 11.83
CA ASP A 111 -2.02 14.83 11.59
C ASP A 111 -2.47 15.34 10.21
N PHE A 112 -2.50 14.47 9.20
CA PHE A 112 -3.06 14.80 7.89
C PHE A 112 -4.56 15.13 8.03
N PHE A 113 -5.33 14.29 8.72
CA PHE A 113 -6.76 14.55 8.91
C PHE A 113 -7.07 15.73 9.82
N ARG A 114 -6.15 16.09 10.73
CA ARG A 114 -6.26 17.31 11.53
C ARG A 114 -6.06 18.55 10.68
N LYS A 115 -5.09 18.52 9.76
CA LYS A 115 -4.84 19.60 8.80
C LYS A 115 -6.01 19.76 7.82
N PHE A 116 -6.52 18.65 7.31
CA PHE A 116 -7.64 18.61 6.36
C PHE A 116 -8.94 18.19 7.06
N ASN A 117 -9.31 18.94 8.11
CA ASN A 117 -10.43 18.58 8.99
C ASN A 117 -11.81 18.60 8.32
N PHE A 118 -11.92 19.16 7.12
CA PHE A 118 -13.14 19.18 6.31
C PHE A 118 -13.45 17.84 5.62
N ILE A 119 -12.46 16.92 5.52
CA ILE A 119 -12.68 15.58 4.95
C ILE A 119 -13.68 14.85 5.84
N ALA A 120 -14.78 14.36 5.23
CA ALA A 120 -15.86 13.71 5.94
C ALA A 120 -15.41 12.37 6.54
N PRO A 121 -15.96 11.94 7.71
CA PRO A 121 -15.55 10.68 8.34
C PRO A 121 -15.58 9.46 7.42
N SER A 122 -16.62 9.32 6.59
CA SER A 122 -16.73 8.22 5.61
C SER A 122 -15.64 8.24 4.54
N GLU A 123 -15.12 9.41 4.19
CA GLU A 123 -14.01 9.57 3.24
C GLU A 123 -12.66 9.29 3.91
N ARG A 124 -12.56 9.47 5.23
CA ARG A 124 -11.38 9.04 6.01
C ARG A 124 -11.34 7.52 6.10
N GLU A 125 -12.47 6.88 6.38
CA GLU A 125 -12.60 5.42 6.42
C GLU A 125 -12.21 4.77 5.08
N LYS A 126 -12.43 5.48 3.96
CA LYS A 126 -12.01 5.03 2.62
C LYS A 126 -10.52 4.71 2.54
N LEU A 127 -9.67 5.34 3.36
CA LEU A 127 -8.24 5.04 3.43
C LEU A 127 -7.96 3.55 3.69
N LEU A 128 -8.82 2.86 4.46
CA LEU A 128 -8.68 1.43 4.75
C LEU A 128 -8.58 0.56 3.50
N GLU A 129 -9.23 0.96 2.40
CA GLU A 129 -9.19 0.24 1.12
C GLU A 129 -7.83 0.36 0.43
N PHE A 130 -7.08 1.42 0.71
CA PHE A 130 -5.78 1.70 0.08
C PHE A 130 -4.59 1.20 0.91
N LEU A 131 -4.73 1.15 2.24
CA LEU A 131 -3.64 0.72 3.14
C LEU A 131 -2.97 -0.62 2.79
N PRO A 132 -3.63 -1.64 2.21
CA PRO A 132 -2.95 -2.85 1.75
C PRO A 132 -1.77 -2.56 0.82
N PHE A 133 -1.87 -1.53 -0.03
CA PHE A 133 -0.83 -1.19 -1.00
C PHE A 133 0.44 -0.63 -0.36
N ASN A 134 0.36 -0.12 0.88
CA ASN A 134 1.55 0.28 1.63
C ASN A 134 2.52 -0.88 1.86
N PHE A 135 2.09 -2.13 1.71
CA PHE A 135 2.86 -3.29 2.16
C PHE A 135 3.25 -4.26 1.04
N ILE A 136 3.07 -3.85 -0.22
CA ILE A 136 3.48 -4.65 -1.38
C ILE A 136 4.96 -5.00 -1.25
N ASN A 137 5.80 -3.98 -1.10
CA ASN A 137 7.23 -4.12 -0.91
C ASN A 137 7.60 -3.95 0.58
N GLY A 138 7.36 -5.02 1.36
CA GLY A 138 7.43 -4.97 2.83
C GLY A 138 8.83 -4.99 3.44
N GLU A 139 9.89 -5.22 2.65
CA GLU A 139 11.28 -5.27 3.14
C GLU A 139 12.04 -3.96 2.90
N LEU A 140 11.53 -3.07 2.04
CA LEU A 140 12.21 -1.84 1.61
C LEU A 140 11.67 -0.56 2.26
N LEU A 141 10.63 -0.66 3.07
CA LEU A 141 10.07 0.49 3.76
C LEU A 141 10.79 0.65 5.09
N ASP A 142 11.82 1.50 5.06
CA ASP A 142 12.23 2.24 6.24
C ASP A 142 10.96 2.86 6.85
N ASP A 143 10.85 2.86 8.18
CA ASP A 143 9.65 3.32 8.93
C ASP A 143 9.27 4.80 8.66
N GLU A 144 10.04 5.45 7.80
CA GLU A 144 9.85 6.81 7.38
C GLU A 144 8.81 6.91 6.24
N TYR A 145 8.81 6.11 5.17
CA TYR A 145 7.94 6.37 3.98
C TYR A 145 6.43 6.40 4.28
N ILE A 146 5.71 7.39 3.72
CA ILE A 146 4.27 7.59 3.95
C ILE A 146 3.36 6.47 3.41
N GLY A 147 3.85 5.66 2.47
CA GLY A 147 3.16 4.49 1.91
C GLY A 147 2.40 4.77 0.60
N ASP A 148 2.53 3.84 -0.36
CA ASP A 148 1.92 3.94 -1.70
C ASP A 148 0.39 3.99 -1.65
N GLY A 149 -0.22 3.21 -0.76
CA GLY A 149 -1.66 3.26 -0.50
C GLY A 149 -2.12 4.63 -0.04
N PHE A 150 -1.37 5.28 0.86
CA PHE A 150 -1.72 6.64 1.28
C PHE A 150 -1.58 7.66 0.15
N VAL A 151 -0.57 7.52 -0.71
CA VAL A 151 -0.43 8.36 -1.91
C VAL A 151 -1.63 8.20 -2.84
N LEU A 152 -2.06 6.96 -3.11
CA LEU A 152 -3.24 6.68 -3.94
C LEU A 152 -4.54 7.19 -3.30
N TYR A 153 -4.65 7.12 -1.99
CA TYR A 153 -5.75 7.74 -1.25
C TYR A 153 -5.78 9.26 -1.45
N VAL A 154 -4.63 9.92 -1.36
CA VAL A 154 -4.51 11.37 -1.60
C VAL A 154 -4.83 11.71 -3.06
N LYS A 155 -4.47 10.85 -4.02
CA LYS A 155 -4.92 10.99 -5.41
C LYS A 155 -6.45 11.03 -5.51
N TRP A 156 -7.11 10.07 -4.87
CA TRP A 156 -8.57 10.01 -4.86
C TRP A 156 -9.19 11.25 -4.19
N LEU A 157 -8.59 11.76 -3.10
CA LEU A 157 -9.00 13.03 -2.49
C LEU A 157 -8.88 14.21 -3.45
N CYS A 158 -7.83 14.27 -4.27
CA CYS A 158 -7.67 15.34 -5.26
C CYS A 158 -8.80 15.37 -6.29
N ASP A 159 -9.35 14.20 -6.65
CA ASP A 159 -10.43 14.09 -7.62
C ASP A 159 -11.77 14.58 -7.04
N ILE A 160 -12.04 14.31 -5.75
CA ILE A 160 -13.29 14.74 -5.09
C ILE A 160 -13.22 16.16 -4.49
N TYR A 161 -12.01 16.66 -4.20
CA TYR A 161 -11.75 18.00 -3.66
C TYR A 161 -10.80 18.80 -4.56
N PRO A 162 -11.17 19.09 -5.82
CA PRO A 162 -10.26 19.71 -6.79
C PRO A 162 -9.75 21.09 -6.36
N LEU A 163 -10.52 21.84 -5.57
CA LEU A 163 -10.11 23.13 -5.02
C LEU A 163 -8.94 23.03 -4.03
N PHE A 164 -8.76 21.88 -3.38
CA PHE A 164 -7.70 21.61 -2.40
C PHE A 164 -6.57 20.74 -2.96
N LYS A 165 -6.64 20.37 -4.24
CA LYS A 165 -5.67 19.48 -4.91
C LYS A 165 -4.21 19.90 -4.65
N GLN A 166 -3.91 21.18 -4.78
CA GLN A 166 -2.55 21.70 -4.60
C GLN A 166 -2.04 21.54 -3.16
N ASP A 167 -2.92 21.69 -2.16
CA ASP A 167 -2.55 21.50 -0.76
C ASP A 167 -2.32 20.03 -0.42
N PHE A 168 -3.10 19.13 -1.04
CA PHE A 168 -2.90 17.69 -0.94
C PHE A 168 -1.60 17.23 -1.57
N LEU A 169 -1.32 17.67 -2.79
CA LEU A 169 -0.06 17.36 -3.49
C LEU A 169 1.15 17.83 -2.68
N LYS A 170 1.09 19.03 -2.10
CA LYS A 170 2.13 19.54 -1.19
C LYS A 170 2.27 18.68 0.07
N ALA A 171 1.16 18.22 0.65
CA ALA A 171 1.20 17.40 1.87
C ALA A 171 1.94 16.07 1.67
N VAL A 172 1.84 15.46 0.49
CA VAL A 172 2.56 14.21 0.17
C VAL A 172 3.96 14.43 -0.40
N SER A 173 4.31 15.66 -0.79
CA SER A 173 5.63 15.98 -1.38
C SER A 173 6.64 16.58 -0.42
N LEU A 174 6.19 17.27 0.64
CA LEU A 174 7.05 18.12 1.48
C LEU A 174 7.89 17.37 2.52
N ASN A 175 7.54 16.14 2.83
CA ASN A 175 8.26 15.37 3.84
C ASN A 175 9.44 14.63 3.19
N SER A 176 10.55 14.49 3.93
CA SER A 176 11.70 13.67 3.51
C SER A 176 11.30 12.23 3.17
N ASN A 177 10.16 11.79 3.70
CA ASN A 177 9.55 10.49 3.51
C ASN A 177 8.34 10.48 2.56
N GLY A 178 8.16 11.53 1.75
CA GLY A 178 7.02 11.71 0.86
C GLY A 178 7.07 10.87 -0.41
N ILE A 179 6.15 11.17 -1.34
CA ILE A 179 5.89 10.45 -2.60
C ILE A 179 7.14 10.18 -3.46
N PHE A 180 8.20 10.98 -3.35
CA PHE A 180 9.44 10.80 -4.12
C PHE A 180 10.31 9.63 -3.65
N ASN A 181 9.98 8.98 -2.53
CA ASN A 181 10.64 7.74 -2.09
C ASN A 181 9.98 6.48 -2.66
N HIS A 182 8.91 6.61 -3.44
CA HIS A 182 8.32 5.48 -4.14
C HIS A 182 9.36 4.78 -5.03
N THR A 183 9.33 3.45 -5.01
CA THR A 183 10.11 2.58 -5.88
C THR A 183 9.17 1.62 -6.60
N ASN A 184 9.52 1.20 -7.81
CA ASN A 184 8.66 0.33 -8.61
C ASN A 184 8.27 -0.95 -7.83
N VAL A 185 6.96 -1.19 -7.70
CA VAL A 185 6.42 -2.32 -6.93
C VAL A 185 5.79 -3.41 -7.81
N ALA A 186 5.61 -3.19 -9.12
CA ALA A 186 4.94 -4.15 -10.02
C ALA A 186 5.46 -5.59 -9.89
N ASN A 187 6.79 -5.75 -9.82
CA ASN A 187 7.44 -7.06 -9.72
C ASN A 187 7.16 -7.82 -8.41
N PHE A 188 6.62 -7.14 -7.40
CA PHE A 188 6.24 -7.72 -6.11
C PHE A 188 4.74 -8.01 -6.01
N ILE A 189 3.97 -7.79 -7.08
CA ILE A 189 2.54 -8.09 -7.16
C ILE A 189 2.34 -9.32 -8.07
N TYR A 190 1.39 -10.18 -7.72
CA TYR A 190 0.96 -11.26 -8.60
C TYR A 190 -0.58 -11.29 -8.77
N PRO A 191 -1.09 -11.31 -10.03
CA PRO A 191 -0.35 -11.16 -11.28
C PRO A 191 0.35 -9.80 -11.35
N GLU A 192 1.43 -9.71 -12.14
CA GLU A 192 2.19 -8.47 -12.28
C GLU A 192 1.28 -7.35 -12.78
N ASN A 193 1.29 -6.22 -12.10
CA ASN A 193 0.46 -5.06 -12.39
C ASN A 193 1.23 -3.78 -12.06
N ASN A 194 1.35 -2.87 -13.03
CA ASN A 194 2.08 -1.60 -12.92
C ASN A 194 1.16 -0.40 -12.65
N GLU A 195 -0.15 -0.59 -12.48
CA GLU A 195 -1.12 0.49 -12.27
C GLU A 195 -0.76 1.38 -11.08
N ILE A 196 -0.26 0.81 -9.98
CA ILE A 196 0.18 1.56 -8.80
C ILE A 196 1.34 2.49 -9.16
N ASP A 197 2.36 1.94 -9.82
CA ASP A 197 3.54 2.69 -10.26
C ASP A 197 3.13 3.82 -11.22
N GLU A 198 2.29 3.53 -12.21
CA GLU A 198 1.81 4.52 -13.19
C GLU A 198 1.05 5.67 -12.51
N ASN A 199 0.18 5.37 -11.54
CA ASN A 199 -0.58 6.38 -10.81
C ASN A 199 0.33 7.28 -9.97
N ILE A 200 1.29 6.69 -9.25
CA ILE A 200 2.23 7.44 -8.41
C ILE A 200 3.16 8.29 -9.26
N GLU A 201 3.74 7.72 -10.33
CA GLU A 201 4.56 8.47 -11.28
C GLU A 201 3.80 9.63 -11.93
N SER A 202 2.52 9.45 -12.24
CA SER A 202 1.68 10.53 -12.77
C SER A 202 1.56 11.68 -11.77
N MET A 203 1.36 11.38 -10.48
CA MET A 203 1.31 12.40 -9.43
C MET A 203 2.66 13.10 -9.23
N GLN A 204 3.76 12.34 -9.24
CA GLN A 204 5.12 12.90 -9.15
C GLN A 204 5.37 13.88 -10.30
N LYS A 205 4.99 13.52 -11.53
CA LYS A 205 5.09 14.41 -12.71
C LYS A 205 4.26 15.69 -12.53
N GLU A 206 3.05 15.58 -11.99
CA GLU A 206 2.19 16.74 -11.72
C GLU A 206 2.79 17.68 -10.67
N ILE A 207 3.36 17.13 -9.59
CA ILE A 207 4.04 17.90 -8.54
C ILE A 207 5.25 18.64 -9.13
N LEU A 208 6.09 17.95 -9.89
CA LEU A 208 7.28 18.54 -10.52
C LEU A 208 6.92 19.64 -11.52
N HIS A 209 5.86 19.43 -12.32
CA HIS A 209 5.37 20.46 -13.25
C HIS A 209 4.97 21.73 -12.48
N THR A 210 4.20 21.58 -11.41
CA THR A 210 3.74 22.68 -10.57
C THR A 210 4.93 23.46 -9.97
N ILE A 211 5.94 22.76 -9.44
CA ILE A 211 7.15 23.39 -8.88
C ILE A 211 7.90 24.20 -9.96
N ASN A 212 8.11 23.60 -11.14
CA ASN A 212 8.80 24.26 -12.25
C ASN A 212 8.06 25.53 -12.73
N GLU A 213 6.74 25.50 -12.77
CA GLU A 213 5.94 26.68 -13.12
C GLU A 213 6.08 27.80 -12.09
N TYR A 214 6.07 27.47 -10.79
CA TYR A 214 6.31 28.47 -9.73
C TYR A 214 7.71 29.09 -9.82
N GLU A 215 8.75 28.28 -10.06
CA GLU A 215 10.11 28.79 -10.24
C GLU A 215 10.21 29.72 -11.45
N LYS A 216 9.55 29.37 -12.56
CA LYS A 216 9.50 30.20 -13.76
C LYS A 216 8.81 31.55 -13.51
N ILE A 217 7.66 31.55 -12.84
CA ILE A 217 6.94 32.78 -12.47
C ILE A 217 7.79 33.65 -11.53
N ASN A 218 8.46 33.06 -10.55
CA ASN A 218 9.34 33.79 -9.63
C ASN A 218 10.53 34.42 -10.36
N LEU A 219 11.13 33.72 -11.34
CA LEU A 219 12.18 34.28 -12.19
C LEU A 219 11.66 35.45 -13.03
N GLU A 220 10.48 35.34 -13.63
CA GLU A 220 9.85 36.42 -14.41
C GLU A 220 9.54 37.65 -13.55
N LEU A 221 8.96 37.46 -12.36
CA LEU A 221 8.70 38.54 -11.40
C LEU A 221 10.00 39.21 -10.95
N ASN A 222 11.02 38.44 -10.56
CA ASN A 222 12.31 39.00 -10.16
C ASN A 222 12.98 39.79 -11.28
N ASN A 223 12.85 39.33 -12.53
CA ASN A 223 13.34 40.06 -13.69
C ASN A 223 12.57 41.36 -13.92
N GLN A 224 11.24 41.38 -13.75
CA GLN A 224 10.41 42.60 -13.84
C GLN A 224 10.72 43.61 -12.72
N TYR A 225 10.90 43.15 -11.48
CA TYR A 225 11.31 44.00 -10.36
C TYR A 225 12.71 44.60 -10.57
N ASN A 226 13.66 43.81 -11.09
CA ASN A 226 14.99 44.32 -11.42
C ASN A 226 15.00 45.30 -12.60
N PHE A 227 14.08 45.15 -13.56
CA PHE A 227 13.93 46.09 -14.68
C PHE A 227 13.34 47.43 -14.23
N SER A 228 12.31 47.41 -13.38
CA SER A 228 11.66 48.62 -12.86
C SER A 228 12.57 49.43 -11.93
N LEU A 229 13.40 48.77 -11.11
CA LEU A 229 14.44 49.44 -10.30
C LEU A 229 15.50 50.13 -11.16
N LYS A 230 15.93 49.52 -12.28
CA LYS A 230 16.89 50.15 -13.21
C LYS A 230 16.30 51.36 -13.95
N ALA A 231 15.01 51.32 -14.28
CA ALA A 231 14.33 52.44 -14.91
C ALA A 231 14.16 53.66 -13.97
N ALA A 232 13.92 53.41 -12.68
CA ALA A 232 13.74 54.48 -11.68
C ALA A 232 15.04 55.20 -11.27
N VAL A 233 16.21 54.64 -11.54
CA VAL A 233 17.53 55.24 -11.24
C VAL A 233 18.04 56.11 -12.41
N LEU A 234 17.40 56.05 -13.57
CA LEU A 234 17.78 56.78 -14.79
C LEU A 234 16.88 57.99 -15.12
N THR A 235 15.98 58.36 -14.21
CA THR A 235 15.14 59.57 -14.24
C THR A 235 15.44 60.47 -13.07
#